data_AF-A0A0V1F5G8-F1
#
_entry.id   AF-A0A0V1F5G8-F1
#
_cell.length_a   1.000
_cell.length_b   1.000
_cell.length_c   1.000
_cell.angle_alpha   90.00
_cell.angle_beta   90.00
_cell.angle_gamma   90.00
#
_symmetry.space_group_name_H-M   'P 1'
#
loop_
_entity.id
_entity.type
_entity.pdbx_description
1 polymer ?
#
loop_
_entity_poly.entity_id
_entity_poly.type
_entity_poly.pdbx_seq_one_letter_code
_entity_poly.pdbx_strand_id
1 'polypeptide(L)'
;MIRSFHLMLSVSGCLLLWFLTISTSDGCNIPPALWCNSEKVATECEVLDSCLNYNTTQLNKKIKLTLLYETLCPDCQEFILNTLQRYVWKYGQDFVELNLIPYGNARRTKLNNTWTIQCQHGPVECALNKLHGCAISKLVYVEKWFPLIVCLEEAAKLKMDPDTAFLLCSKKKKLNQTLSIAIYKCAYSIEGDLIQLQMAEITENVKPHPHYFVPWILINDVSTAQLQTFQNGLFNFLCDWHRGSVPKGCADYSNLLKQRKNLQLSSQLPNKVYTHCCCFVVAMPSLKREAKWRGKAAANTGLSADSEGRANSPGEETDEPARGSGSLHIKNAVSGSIFNLAASSKQTINGNHFST
;
A
#
# COMPACT_ATOMS: atom_id res chain seq x y z
N MET A 1 -8.57 -48.80 -85.80
CA MET A 1 -9.17 -47.63 -85.12
C MET A 1 -8.04 -46.68 -84.75
N ILE A 2 -7.64 -45.78 -85.65
CA ILE A 2 -8.00 -44.34 -85.72
C ILE A 2 -7.49 -43.51 -84.51
N ARG A 3 -6.42 -42.73 -84.80
CA ARG A 3 -6.01 -41.36 -84.36
C ARG A 3 -5.81 -41.07 -82.86
N SER A 4 -4.63 -40.60 -82.41
CA SER A 4 -3.97 -39.28 -82.62
C SER A 4 -4.78 -38.11 -82.04
N PHE A 5 -4.37 -37.54 -80.89
CA PHE A 5 -3.43 -36.39 -80.68
C PHE A 5 -4.11 -35.02 -80.69
N HIS A 6 -3.94 -34.27 -79.58
CA HIS A 6 -3.63 -32.82 -79.42
C HIS A 6 -4.18 -32.30 -78.06
N LEU A 7 -3.63 -31.35 -77.29
CA LEU A 7 -2.32 -30.74 -77.04
C LEU A 7 -2.64 -29.31 -76.50
N MET A 8 -2.16 -28.97 -75.29
CA MET A 8 -1.90 -27.60 -74.71
C MET A 8 -3.15 -26.73 -74.37
N LEU A 9 -3.20 -25.91 -73.32
CA LEU A 9 -2.22 -25.00 -72.67
C LEU A 9 -2.47 -24.91 -71.12
N SER A 10 -1.42 -24.79 -70.30
CA SER A 10 -1.02 -23.63 -69.45
C SER A 10 -2.12 -23.06 -68.53
N VAL A 11 -1.97 -22.87 -67.21
CA VAL A 11 -1.04 -21.97 -66.53
C VAL A 11 -0.94 -22.35 -65.04
N SER A 12 0.30 -22.44 -64.55
CA SER A 12 0.82 -21.94 -63.27
C SER A 12 -0.13 -21.63 -62.09
N GLY A 13 0.23 -22.14 -60.91
CA GLY A 13 -0.12 -21.47 -59.65
C GLY A 13 -0.28 -22.42 -58.47
N CYS A 14 0.82 -22.78 -57.82
CA CYS A 14 0.80 -23.28 -56.44
C CYS A 14 0.08 -22.27 -55.54
N LEU A 15 -1.20 -22.51 -55.26
CA LEU A 15 -1.90 -21.93 -54.13
C LEU A 15 -1.37 -22.60 -52.85
N LEU A 16 -0.16 -22.21 -52.46
CA LEU A 16 0.28 -22.30 -51.07
C LEU A 16 -0.62 -21.34 -50.29
N LEU A 17 -1.76 -21.86 -49.82
CA LEU A 17 -2.55 -21.20 -48.80
C LEU A 17 -1.68 -21.09 -47.55
N TRP A 18 -1.03 -19.93 -47.43
CA TRP A 18 -0.46 -19.44 -46.18
C TRP A 18 -1.61 -19.31 -45.18
N PHE A 19 -1.89 -20.39 -44.46
CA PHE A 19 -2.54 -20.28 -43.17
C PHE A 19 -1.51 -19.66 -42.22
N LEU A 20 -1.37 -18.33 -42.29
CA LEU A 20 -0.86 -17.56 -41.16
C LEU A 20 -1.92 -17.70 -40.07
N THR A 21 -1.76 -18.72 -39.24
CA THR A 21 -2.37 -18.75 -37.93
C THR A 21 -1.81 -17.53 -37.20
N ILE A 22 -2.58 -16.44 -37.15
CA ILE A 22 -2.35 -15.39 -36.15
C ILE A 22 -2.65 -16.06 -34.81
N SER A 23 -1.64 -16.71 -34.24
CA SER A 23 -1.64 -17.02 -32.82
C SER A 23 -1.57 -15.68 -32.12
N THR A 24 -2.72 -15.09 -31.80
CA THR A 24 -2.77 -14.09 -30.74
C THR A 24 -2.29 -14.83 -29.51
N SER A 25 -1.03 -14.61 -29.12
CA SER A 25 -0.52 -15.13 -27.87
C SER A 25 -1.43 -14.60 -26.77
N ASP A 26 -2.12 -15.49 -26.06
CA ASP A 26 -3.02 -15.11 -24.96
C ASP A 26 -2.28 -14.29 -23.88
N GLY A 27 -0.94 -14.34 -23.87
CA GLY A 27 -0.07 -13.54 -23.00
C GLY A 27 0.09 -12.08 -23.42
N CYS A 28 -0.36 -11.69 -24.60
CA CYS A 28 -0.23 -10.32 -25.08
C CYS A 28 -1.38 -9.41 -24.67
N ASN A 29 -2.50 -9.89 -24.10
CA ASN A 29 -3.57 -9.00 -23.61
C ASN A 29 -3.25 -8.42 -22.22
N ILE A 30 -2.19 -7.63 -22.11
CA ILE A 30 -1.71 -7.03 -20.88
C ILE A 30 -1.41 -5.53 -21.09
N PRO A 31 -1.45 -4.68 -20.04
CA PRO A 31 -1.22 -3.25 -20.22
C PRO A 31 0.21 -2.91 -20.73
N PRO A 32 0.41 -1.76 -21.42
CA PRO A 32 1.73 -1.33 -21.90
C PRO A 32 2.82 -1.27 -20.83
N ALA A 33 2.44 -1.01 -19.59
CA ALA A 33 3.36 -1.02 -18.45
C ALA A 33 4.09 -2.36 -18.30
N LEU A 34 3.45 -3.47 -18.65
CA LEU A 34 4.02 -4.82 -18.58
C LEU A 34 4.76 -5.20 -19.86
N TRP A 35 4.17 -4.95 -21.04
CA TRP A 35 4.87 -5.19 -22.32
C TRP A 35 6.22 -4.49 -22.35
N CYS A 36 6.23 -3.21 -21.99
CA CYS A 36 7.40 -2.34 -22.16
C CYS A 36 8.43 -2.46 -21.04
N ASN A 37 8.23 -3.41 -20.11
CA ASN A 37 9.22 -3.75 -19.10
C ASN A 37 10.05 -4.99 -19.47
N SER A 38 9.78 -5.62 -20.62
CA SER A 38 10.56 -6.74 -21.13
C SER A 38 10.65 -6.66 -22.66
N GLU A 39 11.85 -6.45 -23.19
CA GLU A 39 12.09 -6.44 -24.65
C GLU A 39 11.64 -7.73 -25.32
N LYS A 40 11.83 -8.88 -24.64
CA LYS A 40 11.34 -10.18 -25.08
C LYS A 40 9.82 -10.17 -25.27
N VAL A 41 9.06 -9.76 -24.25
CA VAL A 41 7.59 -9.69 -24.33
C VAL A 41 7.15 -8.69 -25.39
N ALA A 42 7.79 -7.52 -25.45
CA ALA A 42 7.47 -6.50 -26.45
C ALA A 42 7.71 -6.98 -27.90
N THR A 43 8.73 -7.82 -28.12
CA THR A 43 9.01 -8.44 -29.42
C THR A 43 8.02 -9.56 -29.73
N GLU A 44 7.76 -10.45 -28.77
CA GLU A 44 6.79 -11.55 -28.90
C GLU A 44 5.36 -11.05 -29.15
N CYS A 45 5.02 -9.88 -28.61
CA CYS A 45 3.74 -9.22 -28.81
C CYS A 45 3.72 -8.20 -29.95
N GLU A 46 4.83 -7.99 -30.66
CA GLU A 46 4.96 -7.04 -31.77
C GLU A 46 4.56 -5.59 -31.40
N VAL A 47 4.87 -5.16 -30.17
CA VAL A 47 4.51 -3.83 -29.61
C VAL A 47 5.71 -2.91 -29.36
N LEU A 48 6.86 -3.16 -29.98
CA LEU A 48 8.08 -2.35 -29.78
C LEU A 48 7.86 -0.86 -30.05
N ASP A 49 7.17 -0.50 -31.14
CA ASP A 49 6.87 0.90 -31.47
C ASP A 49 5.93 1.55 -30.45
N SER A 50 4.92 0.79 -30.00
CA SER A 50 4.03 1.22 -28.92
C SER A 50 4.80 1.48 -27.62
N CYS A 51 5.83 0.68 -27.36
CA CYS A 51 6.71 0.87 -26.21
C CYS A 51 7.61 2.10 -26.30
N LEU A 52 8.08 2.48 -27.49
CA LEU A 52 8.82 3.73 -27.68
C LEU A 52 7.95 4.94 -27.30
N ASN A 53 6.71 4.97 -27.80
CA ASN A 53 5.75 6.03 -27.46
C ASN A 53 5.42 6.01 -25.96
N TYR A 54 5.08 4.85 -25.42
CA TYR A 54 4.75 4.71 -24.01
C TYR A 54 5.92 5.16 -23.11
N ASN A 55 7.14 4.70 -23.36
CA ASN A 55 8.32 5.10 -22.59
C ASN A 55 8.54 6.62 -22.63
N THR A 56 8.34 7.25 -23.79
CA THR A 56 8.44 8.70 -23.95
C THR A 56 7.36 9.42 -23.14
N THR A 57 6.10 8.96 -23.20
CA THR A 57 5.00 9.59 -22.45
C THR A 57 5.08 9.38 -20.94
N GLN A 58 5.81 8.38 -20.47
CA GLN A 58 5.99 8.06 -19.05
C GLN A 58 7.31 8.60 -18.48
N LEU A 59 8.13 9.27 -19.30
CA LEU A 59 9.42 9.79 -18.88
C LEU A 59 9.25 10.78 -17.71
N ASN A 60 9.93 10.48 -16.60
CA ASN A 60 9.94 11.25 -15.35
C ASN A 60 8.54 11.46 -14.73
N LYS A 61 7.53 10.65 -15.09
CA LYS A 61 6.22 10.69 -14.44
C LYS A 61 6.26 9.91 -13.13
N LYS A 62 5.49 10.38 -12.14
CA LYS A 62 5.32 9.65 -10.89
C LYS A 62 4.66 8.29 -11.15
N ILE A 63 5.13 7.29 -10.41
CA ILE A 63 4.55 5.95 -10.37
C ILE A 63 3.38 5.99 -9.41
N LYS A 64 2.20 5.63 -9.89
CA LYS A 64 1.04 5.44 -9.03
C LYS A 64 1.11 4.08 -8.36
N LEU A 65 1.32 4.07 -7.04
CA LEU A 65 1.30 2.85 -6.23
C LEU A 65 -0.01 2.79 -5.45
N THR A 66 -0.89 1.88 -5.84
CA THR A 66 -2.14 1.61 -5.12
C THR A 66 -1.96 0.39 -4.21
N LEU A 67 -2.40 0.49 -2.96
CA LEU A 67 -2.48 -0.63 -2.02
C LEU A 67 -3.94 -0.91 -1.65
N LEU A 68 -4.40 -2.14 -1.91
CA LEU A 68 -5.63 -2.69 -1.35
C LEU A 68 -5.28 -3.38 -0.02
N TYR A 69 -5.99 -3.04 1.05
CA TYR A 69 -5.66 -3.53 2.40
C TYR A 69 -6.87 -3.57 3.33
N GLU A 70 -6.67 -4.26 4.46
CA GLU A 70 -7.59 -4.30 5.61
C GLU A 70 -6.88 -3.77 6.86
N THR A 71 -7.59 -3.01 7.68
CA THR A 71 -7.02 -2.32 8.85
C THR A 71 -6.65 -3.25 10.02
N LEU A 72 -7.24 -4.45 10.11
CA LEU A 72 -6.89 -5.44 11.15
C LEU A 72 -6.11 -6.64 10.61
N CYS A 73 -5.74 -6.64 9.32
CA CYS A 73 -4.87 -7.66 8.75
C CYS A 73 -3.40 -7.44 9.18
N PRO A 74 -2.76 -8.40 9.87
CA PRO A 74 -1.38 -8.25 10.33
C PRO A 74 -0.37 -7.99 9.21
N ASP A 75 -0.50 -8.66 8.06
CA ASP A 75 0.41 -8.48 6.93
C ASP A 75 0.23 -7.10 6.28
N CYS A 76 -0.99 -6.55 6.28
CA CYS A 76 -1.27 -5.19 5.82
C CYS A 76 -0.62 -4.15 6.75
N GLN A 77 -0.78 -4.32 8.06
CA GLN A 77 -0.13 -3.49 9.08
C GLN A 77 1.40 -3.49 8.91
N GLU A 78 1.99 -4.68 8.78
CA GLU A 78 3.43 -4.84 8.55
C GLU A 78 3.86 -4.15 7.25
N PHE A 79 3.13 -4.34 6.16
CA PHE A 79 3.46 -3.73 4.88
C PHE A 79 3.39 -2.19 4.92
N ILE A 80 2.35 -1.62 5.53
CA ILE A 80 2.21 -0.17 5.67
C ILE A 80 3.34 0.41 6.53
N LEU A 81 3.62 -0.17 7.68
CA LEU A 81 4.59 0.37 8.65
C LEU A 81 6.04 0.12 8.23
N ASN A 82 6.34 -1.08 7.75
CA ASN A 82 7.72 -1.52 7.50
C ASN A 82 8.15 -1.46 6.04
N THR A 83 7.22 -1.36 5.09
CA THR A 83 7.55 -1.16 3.67
C THR A 83 7.17 0.23 3.20
N LEU A 84 5.89 0.62 3.28
CA LEU A 84 5.44 1.91 2.77
C LEU A 84 6.04 3.07 3.55
N GLN A 85 5.76 3.17 4.85
CA GLN A 85 6.26 4.30 5.67
C GLN A 85 7.79 4.34 5.71
N ARG A 86 8.43 3.19 5.94
CA ARG A 86 9.87 3.12 6.16
C ARG A 86 10.69 3.43 4.91
N TYR A 87 10.21 3.03 3.74
CA TYR A 87 10.96 3.13 2.49
C TYR A 87 10.27 3.99 1.44
N VAL A 88 9.07 3.61 1.00
CA VAL A 88 8.38 4.31 -0.09
C VAL A 88 8.06 5.76 0.27
N TRP A 89 7.51 6.00 1.45
CA TRP A 89 7.23 7.34 1.94
C TRP A 89 8.53 8.10 2.25
N LYS A 90 9.50 7.46 2.88
CA LYS A 90 10.74 8.14 3.27
C LYS A 90 11.57 8.61 2.08
N TYR A 91 11.65 7.80 1.02
CA TYR A 91 12.55 8.01 -0.10
C TYR A 91 11.84 8.25 -1.43
N GLY A 92 10.54 7.99 -1.55
CA GLY A 92 9.84 7.99 -2.84
C GLY A 92 8.85 9.11 -3.10
N GLN A 93 8.67 10.07 -2.19
CA GLN A 93 7.63 11.12 -2.31
C GLN A 93 7.72 11.95 -3.62
N ASP A 94 8.91 12.08 -4.20
CA ASP A 94 9.17 12.82 -5.44
C ASP A 94 8.76 12.05 -6.70
N PHE A 95 8.79 10.71 -6.69
CA PHE A 95 8.51 9.89 -7.88
C PHE A 95 7.43 8.83 -7.69
N VAL A 96 6.84 8.70 -6.50
CA VAL A 96 5.73 7.78 -6.19
C VAL A 96 4.53 8.57 -5.70
N GLU A 97 3.37 8.30 -6.29
CA GLU A 97 2.06 8.76 -5.85
C GLU A 97 1.36 7.60 -5.12
N LEU A 98 1.14 7.75 -3.81
CA LEU A 98 0.47 6.73 -3.00
C LEU A 98 -1.04 6.84 -3.10
N ASN A 99 -1.69 5.70 -3.27
CA ASN A 99 -3.13 5.54 -3.18
C ASN A 99 -3.45 4.34 -2.27
N LEU A 100 -4.31 4.53 -1.26
CA LEU A 100 -4.64 3.48 -0.29
C LEU A 100 -6.16 3.23 -0.30
N ILE A 101 -6.55 1.96 -0.43
CA ILE A 101 -7.93 1.50 -0.56
C ILE A 101 -8.27 0.56 0.61
N PRO A 102 -8.79 1.10 1.73
CA PRO A 102 -9.17 0.31 2.90
C PRO A 102 -10.51 -0.41 2.65
N TYR A 103 -10.44 -1.68 2.27
CA TYR A 103 -11.58 -2.57 2.06
C TYR A 103 -11.12 -4.03 2.08
N GLY A 104 -10.12 -4.33 1.24
CA GLY A 104 -9.49 -5.65 1.13
C GLY A 104 -10.47 -6.77 0.81
N ASN A 105 -10.46 -7.84 1.59
CA ASN A 105 -11.32 -9.01 1.37
C ASN A 105 -12.73 -8.85 2.00
N ALA A 106 -13.10 -7.64 2.43
CA ALA A 106 -14.48 -7.36 2.81
C ALA A 106 -15.44 -7.67 1.65
N ARG A 107 -16.69 -7.95 1.98
CA ARG A 107 -17.73 -8.26 1.00
C ARG A 107 -18.93 -7.37 1.21
N ARG A 108 -19.37 -6.70 0.14
CA ARG A 108 -20.64 -5.99 0.13
C ARG A 108 -21.77 -6.91 -0.33
N THR A 109 -22.90 -6.84 0.35
CA THR A 109 -24.15 -7.48 -0.08
C THR A 109 -25.26 -6.44 -0.13
N LYS A 110 -26.20 -6.61 -1.07
CA LYS A 110 -27.34 -5.71 -1.23
C LYS A 110 -28.62 -6.45 -0.86
N LEU A 111 -29.30 -5.98 0.19
CA LEU A 111 -30.59 -6.51 0.63
C LEU A 111 -31.59 -5.37 0.72
N ASN A 112 -32.76 -5.50 0.09
CA ASN A 112 -33.84 -4.49 0.11
C ASN A 112 -33.36 -3.07 -0.23
N ASN A 113 -32.51 -2.94 -1.26
CA ASN A 113 -31.84 -1.70 -1.67
C ASN A 113 -30.84 -1.08 -0.69
N THR A 114 -30.57 -1.73 0.43
CA THR A 114 -29.55 -1.33 1.40
C THR A 114 -28.29 -2.16 1.19
N TRP A 115 -27.15 -1.49 1.10
CA TRP A 115 -25.86 -2.16 1.09
C TRP A 115 -25.38 -2.42 2.51
N THR A 116 -24.81 -3.60 2.73
CA THR A 116 -24.10 -3.95 3.96
C THR A 116 -22.71 -4.45 3.60
N ILE A 117 -21.72 -4.21 4.47
CA ILE A 117 -20.34 -4.64 4.28
C ILE A 117 -19.95 -5.53 5.43
N GLN A 118 -19.41 -6.70 5.11
CA GLN A 118 -18.89 -7.66 6.07
C GLN A 118 -17.37 -7.76 5.90
N CYS A 119 -16.64 -7.53 6.98
CA CYS A 119 -15.17 -7.61 7.02
C CYS A 119 -14.70 -8.91 7.69
N GLN A 120 -13.49 -9.38 7.37
CA GLN A 120 -12.98 -10.68 7.85
C GLN A 120 -12.71 -10.67 9.35
N HIS A 121 -12.23 -9.53 9.87
CA HIS A 121 -11.92 -9.36 11.29
C HIS A 121 -13.07 -8.69 12.07
N GLY A 122 -14.29 -8.77 11.54
CA GLY A 122 -15.51 -8.33 12.22
C GLY A 122 -15.79 -6.82 12.14
N PRO A 123 -16.72 -6.31 12.97
CA PRO A 123 -17.23 -4.95 12.83
C PRO A 123 -16.20 -3.85 13.14
N VAL A 124 -15.19 -4.14 13.98
CA VAL A 124 -14.12 -3.18 14.31
C VAL A 124 -13.27 -2.88 13.07
N GLU A 125 -12.94 -3.90 12.27
CA GLU A 125 -12.25 -3.69 10.99
C GLU A 125 -13.09 -2.87 10.03
N CYS A 126 -14.39 -3.14 9.91
CA CYS A 126 -15.27 -2.33 9.07
C CYS A 126 -15.31 -0.86 9.52
N ALA A 127 -15.36 -0.61 10.83
CA ALA A 127 -15.31 0.74 11.38
C ALA A 127 -13.97 1.44 11.07
N LEU A 128 -12.85 0.74 11.24
CA LEU A 128 -11.51 1.26 10.94
C LEU A 128 -11.30 1.47 9.43
N ASN A 129 -11.73 0.55 8.57
CA ASN A 129 -11.68 0.71 7.11
C ASN A 129 -12.43 1.98 6.69
N LYS A 130 -13.63 2.18 7.24
CA LYS A 130 -14.45 3.37 7.02
C LYS A 130 -13.75 4.64 7.53
N LEU A 131 -13.17 4.61 8.73
CA LEU A 131 -12.41 5.72 9.29
C LEU A 131 -11.21 6.09 8.40
N HIS A 132 -10.47 5.09 7.91
CA HIS A 132 -9.34 5.29 7.00
C HIS A 132 -9.81 5.90 5.66
N GLY A 133 -10.91 5.40 5.10
CA GLY A 133 -11.52 5.96 3.89
C GLY A 133 -11.95 7.42 4.07
N CYS A 134 -12.60 7.75 5.18
CA CYS A 134 -12.97 9.11 5.53
C CYS A 134 -11.74 10.02 5.75
N ALA A 135 -10.69 9.52 6.41
CA ALA A 135 -9.44 10.25 6.56
C ALA A 135 -8.84 10.63 5.21
N ILE A 136 -8.73 9.66 4.28
CA ILE A 136 -8.22 9.87 2.93
C ILE A 136 -9.11 10.84 2.13
N SER A 137 -10.44 10.71 2.26
CA SER A 137 -11.39 11.58 1.55
C SER A 137 -11.35 13.04 2.03
N LYS A 138 -11.27 13.27 3.36
CA LYS A 138 -11.31 14.62 3.94
C LYS A 138 -9.95 15.32 3.93
N LEU A 139 -8.87 14.58 4.10
CA LEU A 139 -7.51 15.10 4.02
C LEU A 139 -7.04 14.86 2.59
N VAL A 140 -7.26 15.81 1.68
CA VAL A 140 -6.99 15.62 0.24
C VAL A 140 -5.50 15.31 -0.07
N TYR A 141 -4.58 15.83 0.75
CA TYR A 141 -3.13 15.75 0.50
C TYR A 141 -2.49 14.54 1.22
N VAL A 142 -1.66 13.77 0.51
CA VAL A 142 -0.98 12.57 1.03
C VAL A 142 -0.10 12.87 2.24
N GLU A 143 0.51 14.04 2.27
CA GLU A 143 1.32 14.56 3.38
C GLU A 143 0.50 14.76 4.67
N LYS A 144 -0.83 14.78 4.56
CA LYS A 144 -1.76 14.89 5.68
C LYS A 144 -2.37 13.54 6.04
N TRP A 145 -2.92 12.80 5.07
CA TRP A 145 -3.62 11.55 5.37
C TRP A 145 -2.68 10.40 5.67
N PHE A 146 -1.58 10.22 4.93
CA PHE A 146 -0.72 9.05 5.11
C PHE A 146 -0.07 8.99 6.51
N PRO A 147 0.46 10.09 7.08
CA PRO A 147 0.95 10.08 8.45
C PRO A 147 -0.13 9.77 9.50
N LEU A 148 -1.40 10.09 9.23
CA LEU A 148 -2.52 9.74 10.10
C LEU A 148 -2.83 8.25 10.02
N ILE A 149 -2.95 7.69 8.80
CA ILE A 149 -3.15 6.25 8.57
C ILE A 149 -2.07 5.43 9.27
N VAL A 150 -0.79 5.79 9.08
CA VAL A 150 0.33 5.15 9.79
C VAL A 150 0.14 5.12 11.31
N CYS A 151 -0.34 6.22 11.90
CA CYS A 151 -0.58 6.26 13.35
C CYS A 151 -1.75 5.36 13.76
N LEU A 152 -2.82 5.33 12.96
CA LEU A 152 -3.98 4.48 13.22
C LEU A 152 -3.59 2.99 13.10
N GLU A 153 -2.76 2.61 12.12
CA GLU A 153 -2.20 1.27 12.00
C GLU A 153 -1.30 0.91 13.19
N GLU A 154 -0.44 1.83 13.65
CA GLU A 154 0.35 1.64 14.89
C GLU A 154 -0.56 1.37 16.10
N ALA A 155 -1.64 2.14 16.25
CA ALA A 155 -2.58 2.01 17.37
C ALA A 155 -3.44 0.74 17.27
N ALA A 156 -3.93 0.40 16.08
CA ALA A 156 -4.71 -0.81 15.80
C ALA A 156 -3.88 -2.08 16.06
N LYS A 157 -2.59 -2.08 15.70
CA LYS A 157 -1.65 -3.17 16.02
C LYS A 157 -1.47 -3.37 17.53
N LEU A 158 -1.56 -2.29 18.31
CA LEU A 158 -1.59 -2.33 19.78
C LEU A 158 -2.97 -2.68 20.36
N LYS A 159 -3.93 -3.05 19.49
CA LYS A 159 -5.32 -3.37 19.84
C LYS A 159 -6.03 -2.22 20.58
N MET A 160 -5.65 -0.98 20.27
CA MET A 160 -6.32 0.20 20.79
C MET A 160 -7.72 0.30 20.19
N ASP A 161 -8.68 0.71 21.02
CA ASP A 161 -10.03 1.06 20.59
C ASP A 161 -10.00 2.13 19.46
N PRO A 162 -10.82 2.00 18.38
CA PRO A 162 -10.81 2.93 17.25
C PRO A 162 -10.99 4.41 17.61
N ASP A 163 -11.89 4.74 18.53
CA ASP A 163 -12.17 6.14 18.89
C ASP A 163 -11.00 6.72 19.68
N THR A 164 -10.47 5.94 20.62
CA THR A 164 -9.26 6.29 21.37
C THR A 164 -8.05 6.47 20.45
N ALA A 165 -7.87 5.56 19.49
CA ALA A 165 -6.82 5.63 18.48
C ALA A 165 -6.95 6.89 17.63
N PHE A 166 -8.17 7.21 17.16
CA PHE A 166 -8.42 8.39 16.35
C PHE A 166 -8.14 9.69 17.10
N LEU A 167 -8.56 9.79 18.37
CA LEU A 167 -8.30 10.96 19.20
C LEU A 167 -6.78 11.14 19.42
N LEU A 168 -6.09 10.06 19.79
CA LEU A 168 -4.64 10.07 20.00
C LEU A 168 -3.91 10.49 18.72
N CYS A 169 -4.25 9.89 17.58
CA CYS A 169 -3.59 10.14 16.32
C CYS A 169 -3.92 11.52 15.76
N SER A 170 -5.15 12.01 15.91
CA SER A 170 -5.53 13.39 15.57
C SER A 170 -4.66 14.39 16.32
N LYS A 171 -4.46 14.18 17.63
CA LYS A 171 -3.58 15.03 18.46
C LYS A 171 -2.11 14.90 18.06
N LYS A 172 -1.59 13.68 17.91
CA LYS A 172 -0.19 13.39 17.54
C LYS A 172 0.19 14.02 16.19
N LYS A 173 -0.74 14.03 15.24
CA LYS A 173 -0.56 14.59 13.90
C LYS A 173 -1.01 16.05 13.77
N LYS A 174 -1.42 16.68 14.89
CA LYS A 174 -1.84 18.08 14.95
C LYS A 174 -2.92 18.40 13.91
N LEU A 175 -3.90 17.52 13.78
CA LEU A 175 -5.04 17.75 12.90
C LEU A 175 -5.79 19.01 13.36
N ASN A 176 -6.21 19.83 12.40
CA ASN A 176 -7.13 20.91 12.68
C ASN A 176 -8.44 20.32 13.27
N GLN A 177 -8.99 20.96 14.30
CA GLN A 177 -10.17 20.47 15.01
C GLN A 177 -11.37 20.28 14.08
N THR A 178 -11.62 21.21 13.16
CA THR A 178 -12.69 21.11 12.16
C THR A 178 -12.51 19.89 11.26
N LEU A 179 -11.28 19.61 10.82
CA LEU A 179 -10.97 18.42 10.01
C LEU A 179 -11.12 17.13 10.80
N SER A 180 -10.65 17.10 12.05
CA SER A 180 -10.81 15.94 12.93
C SER A 180 -12.28 15.61 13.17
N ILE A 181 -13.12 16.61 13.46
CA ILE A 181 -14.58 16.47 13.58
C ILE A 181 -15.19 15.98 12.26
N ALA A 182 -14.77 16.55 11.12
CA ALA A 182 -15.30 16.17 9.81
C ALA A 182 -14.99 14.71 9.44
N ILE A 183 -13.78 14.23 9.74
CA ILE A 183 -13.38 12.82 9.52
C ILE A 183 -14.20 11.91 10.43
N TYR A 184 -14.31 12.23 11.71
CA TYR A 184 -15.06 11.42 12.67
C TYR A 184 -16.54 11.34 12.29
N LYS A 185 -17.19 12.48 11.99
CA LYS A 185 -18.58 12.49 11.53
C LYS A 185 -18.78 11.69 10.25
N CYS A 186 -17.87 11.80 9.30
CA CYS A 186 -17.89 10.98 8.08
C CYS A 186 -17.91 9.49 8.42
N ALA A 187 -17.02 9.04 9.31
CA ALA A 187 -16.88 7.63 9.67
C ALA A 187 -18.13 7.04 10.34
N TYR A 188 -18.96 7.87 10.97
CA TYR A 188 -20.20 7.45 11.64
C TYR A 188 -21.47 7.88 10.90
N SER A 189 -21.37 8.07 9.58
CA SER A 189 -22.51 8.52 8.75
C SER A 189 -22.62 7.73 7.45
N ILE A 190 -23.72 7.98 6.72
CA ILE A 190 -23.94 7.47 5.36
C ILE A 190 -22.82 7.88 4.39
N GLU A 191 -22.13 9.00 4.64
CA GLU A 191 -20.99 9.39 3.81
C GLU A 191 -19.88 8.33 3.87
N GLY A 192 -19.55 7.83 5.06
CA GLY A 192 -18.58 6.76 5.24
C GLY A 192 -19.02 5.45 4.60
N ASP A 193 -20.32 5.12 4.64
CA ASP A 193 -20.86 3.94 3.94
C ASP A 193 -20.66 4.05 2.42
N LEU A 194 -20.96 5.22 1.84
CA LEU A 194 -20.78 5.46 0.41
C LEU A 194 -19.30 5.39 0.01
N ILE A 195 -18.40 5.95 0.83
CA ILE A 195 -16.95 5.83 0.60
C ILE A 195 -16.53 4.36 0.62
N GLN A 196 -17.00 3.55 1.58
CA GLN A 196 -16.67 2.13 1.62
C GLN A 196 -17.21 1.36 0.41
N LEU A 197 -18.38 1.73 -0.12
CA LEU A 197 -18.88 1.14 -1.37
C LEU A 197 -18.04 1.51 -2.60
N GLN A 198 -17.46 2.71 -2.62
CA GLN A 198 -16.51 3.11 -3.66
C GLN A 198 -15.19 2.32 -3.53
N MET A 199 -14.68 2.15 -2.30
CA MET A 199 -13.48 1.33 -2.06
C MET A 199 -13.72 -0.13 -2.46
N ALA A 200 -14.92 -0.66 -2.20
CA ALA A 200 -15.35 -1.97 -2.67
C ALA A 200 -15.33 -2.05 -4.20
N GLU A 201 -15.94 -1.09 -4.88
CA GLU A 201 -15.99 -1.04 -6.33
C GLU A 201 -14.60 -1.00 -6.97
N ILE A 202 -13.67 -0.21 -6.42
CA ILE A 202 -12.28 -0.18 -6.87
C ILE A 202 -11.64 -1.55 -6.69
N THR A 203 -11.74 -2.13 -5.49
CA THR A 203 -11.08 -3.40 -5.11
C THR A 203 -11.60 -4.59 -5.92
N GLU A 204 -12.91 -4.63 -6.19
CA GLU A 204 -13.58 -5.71 -6.94
C GLU A 204 -13.34 -5.63 -8.45
N ASN A 205 -12.96 -4.46 -8.98
CA ASN A 205 -12.81 -4.23 -10.41
C ASN A 205 -11.37 -4.02 -10.87
N VAL A 206 -10.37 -4.28 -10.02
CA VAL A 206 -8.96 -4.23 -10.44
C VAL A 206 -8.66 -5.21 -11.58
N LYS A 207 -7.76 -4.81 -12.49
CA LYS A 207 -7.43 -5.54 -13.72
C LYS A 207 -5.91 -5.59 -13.96
N PRO A 208 -5.40 -6.58 -14.71
CA PRO A 208 -6.13 -7.69 -15.32
C PRO A 208 -6.58 -8.76 -14.32
N HIS A 209 -5.87 -8.96 -13.21
CA HIS A 209 -6.22 -9.98 -12.24
C HIS A 209 -6.98 -9.38 -11.05
N PRO A 210 -8.04 -10.05 -10.55
CA PRO A 210 -8.61 -9.71 -9.25
C PRO A 210 -7.57 -9.93 -8.15
N HIS A 211 -7.75 -9.26 -7.01
CA HIS A 211 -6.94 -9.55 -5.82
C HIS A 211 -7.37 -10.90 -5.22
N TYR A 212 -6.40 -11.66 -4.68
CA TYR A 212 -6.65 -12.98 -4.07
C TYR A 212 -6.34 -13.02 -2.57
N PHE A 213 -5.62 -12.00 -2.09
CA PHE A 213 -5.22 -11.82 -0.70
C PHE A 213 -4.93 -10.32 -0.50
N VAL A 214 -4.68 -9.93 0.75
CA VAL A 214 -4.15 -8.61 1.09
C VAL A 214 -2.91 -8.77 1.97
N PRO A 215 -1.94 -7.83 1.96
CA PRO A 215 -1.90 -6.61 1.13
C PRO A 215 -1.76 -6.93 -0.36
N TRP A 216 -2.40 -6.13 -1.23
CA TRP A 216 -2.33 -6.29 -2.68
C TRP A 216 -1.95 -4.99 -3.37
N ILE A 217 -0.87 -4.99 -4.14
CA ILE A 217 -0.34 -3.81 -4.80
C ILE A 217 -0.75 -3.73 -6.27
N LEU A 218 -0.98 -2.51 -6.74
CA LEU A 218 -1.06 -2.17 -8.15
C LEU A 218 -0.04 -1.09 -8.46
N ILE A 219 0.55 -1.18 -9.65
CA ILE A 219 1.53 -0.20 -10.12
C ILE A 219 1.02 0.36 -11.45
N ASN A 220 0.81 1.67 -11.51
CA ASN A 220 0.19 2.38 -12.63
C ASN A 220 -1.14 1.72 -13.06
N ASP A 221 -1.99 1.42 -12.07
CA ASP A 221 -3.31 0.78 -12.22
C ASP A 221 -3.29 -0.65 -12.78
N VAL A 222 -2.12 -1.29 -12.83
CA VAL A 222 -1.97 -2.69 -13.25
C VAL A 222 -1.94 -3.61 -12.04
N SER A 223 -2.87 -4.57 -12.01
CA SER A 223 -3.03 -5.61 -10.99
C SER A 223 -2.66 -6.98 -11.54
N THR A 224 -1.50 -7.52 -11.14
CA THR A 224 -1.11 -8.90 -11.47
C THR A 224 -0.60 -9.64 -10.25
N ALA A 225 -0.71 -10.98 -10.31
CA ALA A 225 -0.16 -11.86 -9.28
C ALA A 225 1.38 -11.77 -9.24
N GLN A 226 2.01 -11.54 -10.40
CA GLN A 226 3.47 -11.38 -10.49
C GLN A 226 3.96 -10.12 -9.76
N LEU A 227 3.22 -9.00 -9.82
CA LEU A 227 3.62 -7.79 -9.09
C LEU A 227 3.74 -8.04 -7.58
N GLN A 228 2.94 -8.97 -7.04
CA GLN A 228 2.95 -9.26 -5.61
C GLN A 228 4.26 -9.90 -5.14
N THR A 229 5.03 -10.56 -6.02
CA THR A 229 6.32 -11.14 -5.65
C THR A 229 7.37 -10.07 -5.31
N PHE A 230 7.16 -8.82 -5.73
CA PHE A 230 8.05 -7.69 -5.46
C PHE A 230 7.70 -6.92 -4.18
N GLN A 231 6.68 -7.33 -3.42
CA GLN A 231 6.37 -6.68 -2.14
C GLN A 231 7.59 -6.67 -1.21
N ASN A 232 8.35 -7.78 -1.20
CA ASN A 232 9.66 -7.84 -0.57
C ASN A 232 10.68 -7.13 -1.45
N GLY A 233 11.12 -5.94 -1.02
CA GLY A 233 12.03 -5.10 -1.82
C GLY A 233 11.31 -4.13 -2.76
N LEU A 234 10.03 -3.85 -2.51
CA LEU A 234 9.19 -2.96 -3.33
C LEU A 234 9.89 -1.65 -3.72
N PHE A 235 10.61 -1.02 -2.80
CA PHE A 235 11.24 0.26 -3.11
C PHE A 235 12.34 0.14 -4.19
N ASN A 236 13.14 -0.94 -4.17
CA ASN A 236 14.10 -1.19 -5.27
C ASN A 236 13.35 -1.41 -6.58
N PHE A 237 12.30 -2.22 -6.55
CA PHE A 237 11.48 -2.46 -7.73
C PHE A 237 10.91 -1.17 -8.32
N LEU A 238 10.42 -0.25 -7.48
CA LEU A 238 9.91 1.05 -7.93
C LEU A 238 11.01 1.94 -8.55
N CYS A 239 12.23 1.86 -8.04
CA CYS A 239 13.38 2.54 -8.63
C CYS A 239 13.72 1.99 -10.02
N ASP A 240 13.67 0.67 -10.20
CA ASP A 240 13.91 0.01 -11.49
C ASP A 240 12.76 0.26 -12.48
N TRP A 241 11.52 0.34 -11.97
CA TRP A 241 10.32 0.61 -12.77
C TRP A 241 10.25 2.06 -13.27
N HIS A 242 10.88 3.00 -12.56
CA HIS A 242 10.83 4.42 -12.93
C HIS A 242 11.53 4.66 -14.28
N ARG A 243 10.85 5.37 -15.19
CA ARG A 243 11.40 5.70 -16.51
C ARG A 243 11.99 7.09 -16.51
N GLY A 244 13.26 7.20 -16.90
CA GLY A 244 13.96 8.47 -17.07
C GLY A 244 15.12 8.63 -16.11
N SER A 245 15.31 9.83 -15.56
CA SER A 245 16.39 10.08 -14.62
C SER A 245 16.18 9.29 -13.33
N VAL A 246 17.28 8.78 -12.76
CA VAL A 246 17.23 8.07 -11.48
C VAL A 246 16.77 9.05 -10.40
N PRO A 247 15.64 8.80 -9.70
CA PRO A 247 15.19 9.68 -8.63
C PRO A 247 16.22 9.78 -7.51
N LYS A 248 16.31 10.96 -6.89
CA LYS A 248 17.29 11.21 -5.81
C LYS A 248 17.14 10.18 -4.68
N GLY A 249 15.89 9.88 -4.30
CA GLY A 249 15.60 8.91 -3.25
C GLY A 249 16.09 7.49 -3.54
N CYS A 250 16.15 7.08 -4.81
CA CYS A 250 16.70 5.78 -5.21
C CYS A 250 18.22 5.70 -4.97
N ALA A 251 18.95 6.79 -5.24
CA ALA A 251 20.37 6.88 -4.93
C ALA A 251 20.61 6.85 -3.42
N ASP A 252 19.83 7.61 -2.65
CA ASP A 252 19.92 7.66 -1.18
C ASP A 252 19.64 6.28 -0.56
N TYR A 253 18.62 5.57 -1.05
CA TYR A 253 18.30 4.21 -0.60
C TYR A 253 19.39 3.20 -0.95
N SER A 254 19.96 3.28 -2.16
CA SER A 254 21.07 2.42 -2.57
C SER A 254 22.29 2.59 -1.64
N ASN A 255 22.57 3.84 -1.24
CA ASN A 255 23.64 4.13 -0.28
C ASN A 255 23.34 3.56 1.12
N LEU A 256 22.09 3.67 1.59
CA LEU A 256 21.66 3.03 2.84
C LEU A 256 21.87 1.51 2.81
N LEU A 257 21.52 0.84 1.71
CA LEU A 257 21.71 -0.61 1.58
C LEU A 257 23.19 -1.00 1.59
N LYS A 258 24.06 -0.23 0.91
CA LYS A 258 25.51 -0.43 0.96
C LYS A 258 26.06 -0.29 2.37
N GLN A 259 25.65 0.75 3.10
CA GLN A 259 26.06 0.96 4.49
C GLN A 259 25.64 -0.22 5.39
N ARG A 260 24.39 -0.69 5.28
CA ARG A 260 23.91 -1.84 6.05
C ARG A 260 24.71 -3.12 5.78
N LYS A 261 25.03 -3.41 4.52
CA LYS A 261 25.88 -4.56 4.16
C LYS A 261 27.28 -4.45 4.77
N ASN A 262 27.88 -3.26 4.72
CA ASN A 262 29.20 -3.02 5.32
C ASN A 262 29.18 -3.19 6.84
N LEU A 263 28.12 -2.71 7.52
CA LEU A 263 27.93 -2.92 8.95
C LEU A 263 27.74 -4.41 9.30
N GLN A 264 26.93 -5.15 8.54
CA GLN A 264 26.77 -6.60 8.73
C GLN A 264 28.09 -7.35 8.53
N LEU A 265 28.85 -7.02 7.49
CA LEU A 265 30.17 -7.62 7.24
C LEU A 265 31.17 -7.29 8.37
N SER A 266 31.15 -6.06 8.89
CA SER A 266 31.99 -5.68 10.03
C SER A 266 31.63 -6.41 11.33
N SER A 267 30.34 -6.74 11.54
CA SER A 267 29.89 -7.52 12.70
C SER A 267 30.17 -9.03 12.62
N GLN A 268 30.51 -9.53 11.43
CA GLN A 268 30.83 -10.94 11.17
C GLN A 268 32.34 -11.24 11.14
N LEU A 269 33.19 -10.21 11.17
CA LEU A 269 34.63 -10.40 11.38
C LEU A 269 34.87 -10.72 12.86
N PRO A 270 35.51 -11.87 13.21
CA PRO A 270 35.86 -12.12 14.60
C PRO A 270 36.83 -11.02 15.04
N ASN A 271 36.57 -10.41 16.20
CA ASN A 271 37.48 -9.51 16.88
C ASN A 271 38.85 -10.20 17.08
N LYS A 272 39.74 -10.12 16.10
CA LYS A 272 41.17 -10.32 16.30
C LYS A 272 41.70 -9.06 16.98
N VAL A 273 41.33 -8.88 18.24
CA VAL A 273 42.12 -8.04 19.13
C VAL A 273 43.44 -8.79 19.31
N TYR A 274 44.47 -8.21 18.69
CA TYR A 274 45.86 -8.60 18.83
C TYR A 274 46.20 -8.81 20.31
N THR A 275 46.28 -10.07 20.73
CA THR A 275 46.99 -10.44 21.96
C THR A 275 48.42 -10.68 21.54
N HIS A 276 49.21 -9.61 21.45
CA HIS A 276 50.65 -9.73 21.32
C HIS A 276 51.36 -8.76 22.26
N CYS A 277 51.82 -9.34 23.36
CA CYS A 277 53.15 -9.19 23.92
C CYS A 277 53.61 -7.76 24.28
N CYS A 278 53.45 -7.41 25.57
CA CYS A 278 54.43 -6.57 26.26
C CYS A 278 54.85 -7.29 27.55
N CYS A 279 55.88 -8.14 27.43
CA CYS A 279 56.76 -8.45 28.54
C CYS A 279 57.62 -7.21 28.80
N PHE A 280 57.35 -6.48 29.87
CA PHE A 280 58.36 -5.65 30.52
C PHE A 280 58.28 -5.86 32.03
N VAL A 281 59.31 -6.52 32.53
CA VAL A 281 59.64 -6.66 33.95
C VAL A 281 60.34 -5.38 34.38
N VAL A 282 59.78 -4.59 35.30
CA VAL A 282 60.58 -3.76 36.22
C VAL A 282 59.89 -3.65 37.58
N ALA A 283 60.72 -3.69 38.62
CA ALA A 283 60.48 -3.97 40.02
C ALA A 283 59.54 -3.01 40.80
N MET A 284 58.94 -3.57 41.86
CA MET A 284 58.21 -2.86 42.92
C MET A 284 59.17 -2.07 43.84
N PRO A 285 58.67 -0.96 44.42
CA PRO A 285 58.95 -0.65 45.81
C PRO A 285 57.66 -0.66 46.66
N SER A 286 57.73 -1.42 47.76
CA SER A 286 56.80 -1.38 48.88
C SER A 286 56.88 -0.04 49.61
N LEU A 287 55.75 0.54 50.05
CA LEU A 287 55.62 1.21 51.36
C LEU A 287 54.16 1.54 51.74
N LYS A 288 53.75 0.94 52.87
CA LYS A 288 52.86 1.41 53.96
C LYS A 288 51.38 1.78 53.71
N ARG A 289 50.54 0.90 54.29
CA ARG A 289 49.28 1.11 55.07
C ARG A 289 48.92 2.56 55.41
N GLU A 290 47.62 2.88 55.33
CA GLU A 290 46.75 3.06 56.50
C GLU A 290 45.30 2.65 56.20
N ALA A 291 44.72 1.92 57.13
CA ALA A 291 43.30 1.60 57.20
C ALA A 291 42.66 2.55 58.23
N LYS A 292 41.49 3.12 57.91
CA LYS A 292 40.58 3.59 58.96
C LYS A 292 39.14 3.16 58.67
N TRP A 293 38.73 2.24 59.52
CA TRP A 293 37.41 1.68 59.73
C TRP A 293 36.50 2.65 60.50
N ARG A 294 35.23 2.78 60.09
CA ARG A 294 33.98 2.84 60.90
C ARG A 294 32.84 2.59 59.89
N GLY A 295 32.02 1.53 59.91
CA GLY A 295 31.30 0.86 61.00
C GLY A 295 30.18 1.77 61.49
N LYS A 296 28.87 1.48 61.47
CA LYS A 296 28.00 0.28 61.40
C LYS A 296 26.57 0.82 61.06
N ALA A 297 25.72 0.15 60.27
CA ALA A 297 24.68 -0.83 60.67
C ALA A 297 23.64 -0.26 61.68
N ALA A 298 22.32 -0.53 61.66
CA ALA A 298 21.40 -1.33 60.85
C ALA A 298 19.95 -1.10 61.35
N ALA A 299 18.99 -1.67 60.61
CA ALA A 299 17.76 -2.34 61.09
C ALA A 299 16.61 -1.48 61.66
N ASN A 300 15.44 -1.48 60.98
CA ASN A 300 14.23 -2.29 61.29
C ASN A 300 13.18 -1.39 62.02
N THR A 301 11.85 -1.49 61.97
CA THR A 301 10.87 -2.55 61.61
C THR A 301 9.45 -1.97 61.72
N GLY A 302 8.48 -2.54 60.98
CA GLY A 302 7.06 -2.72 61.38
C GLY A 302 6.08 -1.57 61.16
N LEU A 303 4.75 -1.74 61.07
CA LEU A 303 3.83 -2.89 60.87
C LEU A 303 2.38 -2.33 60.89
N SER A 304 1.45 -2.88 60.07
CA SER A 304 -0.03 -2.95 60.26
C SER A 304 -0.86 -1.64 60.19
N ALA A 305 -2.17 -1.55 59.91
CA ALA A 305 -3.29 -2.46 59.58
C ALA A 305 -4.46 -1.65 58.94
N ASP A 306 -5.30 -2.35 58.17
CA ASP A 306 -6.77 -2.29 57.96
C ASP A 306 -7.61 -0.97 57.93
N SER A 307 -8.52 -0.90 56.95
CA SER A 307 -9.98 -0.77 57.20
C SER A 307 -10.82 -0.95 55.93
N GLU A 308 -11.91 -1.71 56.08
CA GLU A 308 -13.00 -1.96 55.14
C GLU A 308 -13.94 -0.74 54.97
N GLY A 309 -14.70 -0.70 53.87
CA GLY A 309 -15.85 0.19 53.69
C GLY A 309 -16.64 -0.12 52.41
N ARG A 310 -17.96 -0.28 52.54
CA ARG A 310 -18.87 -1.06 51.68
C ARG A 310 -19.88 -0.20 50.91
N ALA A 311 -20.19 -0.61 49.68
CA ALA A 311 -21.45 -0.57 48.89
C ALA A 311 -22.31 0.71 48.70
N ASN A 312 -22.69 1.00 47.44
CA ASN A 312 -24.06 0.89 46.87
C ASN A 312 -24.23 1.70 45.57
N SER A 313 -24.79 1.07 44.53
CA SER A 313 -25.65 1.67 43.46
C SER A 313 -27.13 1.49 43.89
N PRO A 314 -28.22 1.97 43.22
CA PRO A 314 -28.39 2.35 41.81
C PRO A 314 -29.31 3.58 41.55
N GLY A 315 -29.59 3.91 40.28
CA GLY A 315 -30.57 4.93 39.90
C GLY A 315 -30.62 5.20 38.39
N GLU A 316 -31.47 4.45 37.71
CA GLU A 316 -31.97 4.58 36.33
C GLU A 316 -33.00 5.70 36.25
N GLU A 317 -33.00 6.54 35.19
CA GLU A 317 -34.23 6.95 34.48
C GLU A 317 -33.92 7.67 33.15
N THR A 318 -34.84 7.46 32.22
CA THR A 318 -34.93 7.75 30.80
C THR A 318 -35.22 9.22 30.47
N ASP A 319 -34.93 9.65 29.23
CA ASP A 319 -35.91 10.33 28.36
C ASP A 319 -35.34 10.71 26.97
N GLU A 320 -35.96 10.13 25.93
CA GLU A 320 -36.18 10.66 24.57
C GLU A 320 -37.72 10.76 24.42
N PRO A 321 -38.37 11.41 23.41
CA PRO A 321 -37.85 11.82 22.10
C PRO A 321 -38.37 13.19 21.56
N ALA A 322 -37.86 13.65 20.41
CA ALA A 322 -38.66 14.48 19.50
C ALA A 322 -38.20 14.40 18.03
N ARG A 323 -39.14 13.98 17.18
CA ARG A 323 -39.14 14.02 15.71
C ARG A 323 -38.94 15.43 15.15
N GLY A 324 -38.26 15.52 14.01
CA GLY A 324 -38.32 16.68 13.11
C GLY A 324 -38.00 16.28 11.67
N SER A 325 -39.05 16.06 10.87
CA SER A 325 -38.98 15.87 9.42
C SER A 325 -38.49 17.13 8.72
N GLY A 326 -37.60 16.99 7.74
CA GLY A 326 -37.16 18.08 6.88
C GLY A 326 -36.49 17.56 5.62
N SER A 327 -37.29 17.34 4.57
CA SER A 327 -36.80 17.05 3.23
C SER A 327 -36.23 18.34 2.63
N LEU A 328 -34.92 18.39 2.37
CA LEU A 328 -34.33 19.41 1.52
C LEU A 328 -33.36 18.77 0.53
N HIS A 329 -33.79 18.74 -0.73
CA HIS A 329 -32.91 18.64 -1.88
C HIS A 329 -31.91 19.79 -1.86
N ILE A 330 -30.63 19.49 -1.70
CA ILE A 330 -29.54 20.37 -2.14
C ILE A 330 -28.62 19.56 -3.04
N LYS A 331 -28.76 19.81 -4.34
CA LYS A 331 -27.82 19.40 -5.38
C LYS A 331 -26.56 20.27 -5.28
N ASN A 332 -25.43 19.65 -5.61
CA ASN A 332 -24.12 20.22 -5.97
C ASN A 332 -23.14 20.60 -4.84
N ALA A 333 -22.05 19.83 -4.77
CA ALA A 333 -20.69 20.26 -5.14
C ALA A 333 -19.63 19.49 -4.33
N VAL A 334 -19.44 18.20 -4.63
CA VAL A 334 -18.23 17.46 -4.21
C VAL A 334 -17.75 16.65 -5.42
N SER A 335 -17.03 17.33 -6.31
CA SER A 335 -16.29 16.72 -7.40
C SER A 335 -14.95 17.42 -7.47
N GLY A 336 -13.87 16.70 -7.17
CA GLY A 336 -12.52 17.27 -7.21
C GLY A 336 -11.38 16.32 -6.87
N SER A 337 -11.57 15.34 -5.98
CA SER A 337 -10.41 14.56 -5.49
C SER A 337 -10.53 13.03 -5.59
N ILE A 338 -11.68 12.50 -6.02
CA ILE A 338 -11.88 11.06 -6.26
C ILE A 338 -12.21 10.77 -7.76
N PHE A 339 -12.50 11.80 -8.56
CA PHE A 339 -13.11 11.65 -9.89
C PHE A 339 -12.16 11.36 -11.07
N ASN A 340 -10.85 11.22 -10.88
CA ASN A 340 -9.94 10.92 -11.99
C ASN A 340 -9.67 9.42 -12.22
N LEU A 341 -10.48 8.53 -11.65
CA LEU A 341 -10.17 7.09 -11.60
C LEU A 341 -11.12 6.17 -12.37
N ALA A 342 -12.16 6.70 -13.03
CA ALA A 342 -13.15 5.86 -13.74
C ALA A 342 -13.53 6.34 -15.15
N ALA A 343 -12.72 7.19 -15.80
CA ALA A 343 -13.00 7.69 -17.15
C ALA A 343 -11.75 7.65 -18.06
N SER A 344 -11.16 6.48 -18.26
CA SER A 344 -10.23 6.26 -19.38
C SER A 344 -10.26 4.79 -19.82
N SER A 345 -11.42 4.34 -20.29
CA SER A 345 -11.54 3.09 -21.03
C SER A 345 -12.80 3.10 -21.91
N LYS A 346 -12.92 4.09 -22.81
CA LYS A 346 -13.91 4.07 -23.90
C LYS A 346 -13.58 5.13 -24.97
N GLN A 347 -12.64 4.78 -25.84
CA GLN A 347 -12.36 5.30 -27.21
C GLN A 347 -10.92 4.83 -27.50
N THR A 348 -10.64 3.92 -28.43
CA THR A 348 -10.84 4.02 -29.88
C THR A 348 -10.73 2.64 -30.55
N ILE A 349 -11.77 2.18 -31.24
CA ILE A 349 -11.63 1.39 -32.47
C ILE A 349 -12.74 1.87 -33.40
N ASN A 350 -12.37 2.69 -34.38
CA ASN A 350 -13.04 2.77 -35.68
C ASN A 350 -12.00 3.35 -36.65
N GLY A 351 -11.28 2.45 -37.28
CA GLY A 351 -10.40 2.73 -38.41
C GLY A 351 -11.21 2.81 -39.70
N ASN A 352 -10.82 3.76 -40.54
CA ASN A 352 -11.50 4.24 -41.73
C ASN A 352 -11.70 3.19 -42.83
N HIS A 353 -12.82 3.39 -43.53
CA HIS A 353 -13.14 2.87 -44.85
C HIS A 353 -12.21 3.46 -45.91
N PHE A 354 -11.73 2.60 -46.81
CA PHE A 354 -10.90 2.93 -47.98
C PHE A 354 -11.67 3.72 -49.05
N SER A 355 -10.92 4.55 -49.77
CA SER A 355 -11.28 5.27 -50.98
C SER A 355 -11.64 4.36 -52.16
N THR A 356 -12.71 4.71 -52.87
CA THR A 356 -12.79 4.88 -54.34
C THR A 356 -13.94 5.83 -54.65
#